data_AF-A0A2T1EN80-F1
#
_entry.id   AF-A0A2T1EN80-F1
#
_cell.length_a   1.000
_cell.length_b   1.000
_cell.length_c   1.000
_cell.angle_alpha   90.00
_cell.angle_beta   90.00
_cell.angle_gamma   90.00
#
_symmetry.space_group_name_H-M   'P 1'
#
loop_
_entity.id
_entity.type
_entity.pdbx_description
1 polymer ?
#
loop_
_entity_poly.entity_id
_entity_poly.type
_entity_poly.pdbx_seq_one_letter_code
_entity_poly.pdbx_strand_id
1 'polypeptide(L)'
;MVLPSFTAGRKRNSRYKVSDRTLSPFSIRFASILFIFLGSLGLIWVEMLTKGYLAIGGVPSPIILSFLQNDSARIAYFDGDEEKLHAQIQSMNLAEKLKPYYRPQFAEEAKLNLHTHQILYDRTGYVGKAYQVSKQGVLTLKKKTKASQNKK
;
A
#
# COMPACT_ATOMS: atom_id res chain seq x y z
N MET A 1 18.05 -24.84 -61.77
CA MET A 1 16.91 -24.08 -61.20
C MET A 1 17.48 -23.00 -60.31
N VAL A 2 17.27 -21.72 -60.65
CA VAL A 2 17.72 -20.57 -59.85
C VAL A 2 16.48 -19.80 -59.43
N LEU A 3 16.29 -19.62 -58.13
CA LEU A 3 15.17 -18.86 -57.58
C LEU A 3 15.44 -17.36 -57.73
N PRO A 4 14.48 -16.55 -58.22
CA PRO A 4 14.65 -15.11 -58.26
C PRO A 4 14.56 -14.52 -56.85
N SER A 5 15.57 -13.74 -56.46
CA SER A 5 15.53 -12.93 -55.24
C SER A 5 14.88 -11.58 -55.55
N PHE A 6 13.77 -11.28 -54.87
CA PHE A 6 13.13 -9.97 -54.94
C PHE A 6 13.73 -9.05 -53.87
N THR A 7 14.60 -8.15 -54.28
CA THR A 7 15.03 -7.01 -53.44
C THR A 7 13.99 -5.90 -53.56
N ALA A 8 13.15 -5.75 -52.52
CA ALA A 8 12.17 -4.69 -52.44
C ALA A 8 12.84 -3.33 -52.12
N GLY A 9 13.46 -2.71 -53.13
CA GLY A 9 14.02 -1.36 -53.03
C GLY A 9 12.98 -0.29 -53.32
N ARG A 10 12.13 0.09 -52.35
CA ARG A 10 11.31 1.31 -52.50
C ARG A 10 12.19 2.55 -52.30
N LYS A 11 12.66 3.16 -53.39
CA LYS A 11 13.21 4.52 -53.38
C LYS A 11 12.11 5.52 -53.02
N ARG A 12 12.08 5.99 -51.77
CA ARG A 12 11.27 7.15 -51.37
C ARG A 12 12.08 8.42 -51.67
N ASN A 13 11.65 9.19 -52.68
CA ASN A 13 12.17 10.52 -52.94
C ASN A 13 11.58 11.51 -51.93
N SER A 14 12.20 11.67 -50.75
CA SER A 14 11.88 12.76 -49.84
C SER A 14 12.53 14.06 -50.36
N ARG A 15 11.71 15.09 -50.61
CA ARG A 15 12.15 16.43 -51.08
C ARG A 15 12.94 17.23 -50.03
N TYR A 16 12.97 16.77 -48.78
CA TYR A 16 13.75 17.37 -47.70
C TYR A 16 14.97 16.49 -47.40
N LYS A 17 16.15 17.12 -47.24
CA LYS A 17 17.31 16.44 -46.66
C LYS A 17 16.94 16.03 -45.24
N VAL A 18 16.73 14.73 -45.01
CA VAL A 18 16.76 14.18 -43.66
C VAL A 18 18.18 14.41 -43.16
N SER A 19 18.36 15.38 -42.27
CA SER A 19 19.64 15.53 -41.60
C SER A 19 19.84 14.28 -40.76
N ASP A 20 20.82 13.45 -41.12
CA ASP A 20 21.33 12.39 -40.26
C ASP A 20 21.96 13.07 -39.04
N ARG A 21 21.13 13.39 -38.05
CA ARG A 21 21.61 13.86 -36.75
C ARG A 21 22.26 12.67 -36.09
N THR A 22 23.57 12.54 -36.30
CA THR A 22 24.40 11.64 -35.53
C THR A 22 24.20 11.99 -34.06
N LEU A 23 23.61 11.06 -33.32
CA LEU A 23 23.46 11.17 -31.87
C LEU A 23 24.86 11.40 -31.30
N SER A 24 25.08 12.59 -30.73
CA SER A 24 26.38 12.90 -30.17
C SER A 24 26.65 11.94 -29.01
N PRO A 25 27.88 11.39 -28.88
CA PRO A 25 28.21 10.46 -27.80
C PRO A 25 28.01 11.08 -26.40
N PHE A 26 27.96 12.42 -26.35
CA PHE A 26 27.65 13.19 -25.14
C PHE A 26 26.21 12.99 -24.66
N SER A 27 25.23 12.95 -25.58
CA SER A 27 23.81 12.75 -25.25
C SER A 27 23.51 11.36 -24.67
N ILE A 28 24.25 10.33 -25.11
CA ILE A 28 24.13 8.95 -24.61
C ILE A 28 24.65 8.84 -23.17
N ARG A 29 25.75 9.54 -22.85
CA ARG A 29 26.34 9.55 -21.49
C ARG A 29 25.48 10.30 -20.47
N PHE A 30 24.79 11.37 -20.89
CA PHE A 30 23.83 12.06 -20.02
C PHE A 30 22.56 11.23 -19.79
N ALA A 31 22.05 10.55 -20.82
CA ALA A 31 20.89 9.67 -20.68
C ALA A 31 21.17 8.50 -19.71
N SER A 32 22.36 7.90 -19.75
CA SER A 32 22.72 6.82 -18.82
C SER A 32 22.89 7.28 -17.37
N ILE A 33 23.47 8.46 -17.14
CA ILE A 33 23.55 9.05 -15.78
C ILE A 33 22.15 9.35 -15.24
N LEU A 34 21.27 9.90 -16.06
CA LEU A 34 19.87 10.17 -15.68
C LEU A 34 19.13 8.87 -15.34
N PHE A 35 19.33 7.80 -16.10
CA PHE A 35 18.75 6.48 -15.82
C PHE A 35 19.27 5.86 -14.52
N ILE A 36 20.56 6.00 -14.22
CA ILE A 36 21.13 5.53 -12.95
C ILE A 36 20.56 6.34 -11.77
N PHE A 37 20.38 7.65 -11.94
CA PHE A 37 19.84 8.52 -10.91
C PHE A 37 18.33 8.29 -10.65
N LEU A 38 17.53 8.07 -11.71
CA LEU A 38 16.12 7.68 -11.54
C LEU A 38 15.99 6.26 -10.97
N GLY A 39 16.88 5.33 -11.38
CA GLY A 39 16.92 3.98 -10.84
C GLY A 39 17.28 3.93 -9.36
N SER A 40 18.25 4.73 -8.92
CA SER A 40 18.66 4.83 -7.51
C SER A 40 17.59 5.49 -6.65
N LEU A 41 16.89 6.52 -7.15
CA LEU A 41 15.71 7.07 -6.48
C LEU A 41 14.64 5.99 -6.28
N GLY A 42 14.37 5.17 -7.30
CA GLY A 42 13.40 4.06 -7.19
C GLY A 42 13.72 3.08 -6.06
N LEU A 43 15.00 2.73 -5.88
CA LEU A 43 15.42 1.83 -4.80
C LEU A 43 15.23 2.45 -3.40
N ILE A 44 15.51 3.75 -3.24
CA ILE A 44 15.30 4.46 -1.97
C ILE A 44 13.81 4.49 -1.59
N TRP A 45 12.93 4.73 -2.57
CA TRP A 45 11.48 4.69 -2.34
C TRP A 45 10.99 3.30 -1.93
N VAL A 46 11.49 2.25 -2.58
CA VAL A 46 11.16 0.86 -2.23
C VAL A 46 11.61 0.52 -0.81
N GLU A 47 12.81 0.94 -0.41
CA GLU A 47 13.27 0.75 0.98
C GLU A 47 12.40 1.50 1.99
N MET A 48 12.02 2.75 1.70
CA MET A 48 11.19 3.53 2.63
C MET A 48 9.79 2.93 2.81
N LEU A 49 9.20 2.39 1.74
CA LEU A 49 7.90 1.72 1.74
C LEU A 49 7.94 0.35 2.45
N THR A 50 9.03 -0.41 2.28
CA THR A 50 9.15 -1.76 2.88
C THR A 50 9.52 -1.71 4.36
N LYS A 51 10.30 -0.73 4.80
CA LYS A 51 10.68 -0.57 6.21
C LYS A 51 9.64 0.18 7.06
N GLY A 52 8.55 0.64 6.45
CA GLY A 52 7.44 1.26 7.17
C GLY A 52 7.71 2.67 7.69
N TYR A 53 8.70 3.37 7.12
CA TYR A 53 8.96 4.77 7.48
C TYR A 53 7.83 5.72 7.04
N LEU A 54 7.05 5.33 6.02
CA LEU A 54 5.82 6.03 5.65
C LEU A 54 4.59 5.36 6.26
N ALA A 55 3.78 6.14 6.98
CA ALA A 55 2.42 5.81 7.36
C ALA A 55 1.43 6.66 6.56
N ILE A 56 0.51 6.01 5.84
CA ILE A 56 -0.57 6.69 5.12
C ILE A 56 -1.78 6.68 6.04
N GLY A 57 -2.17 7.87 6.49
CA GLY A 57 -3.33 8.01 7.36
C GLY A 57 -3.21 7.30 8.72
N GLY A 58 -1.99 7.10 9.22
CA GLY A 58 -1.72 6.37 10.46
C GLY A 58 -1.56 4.85 10.29
N VAL A 59 -1.60 4.32 9.07
CA VAL A 59 -1.28 2.90 8.83
C VAL A 59 0.07 2.80 8.13
N PRO A 60 1.06 2.07 8.70
CA PRO A 60 2.34 1.81 8.05
C PRO A 60 2.17 1.15 6.69
N SER A 61 2.95 1.61 5.71
CA SER A 61 2.94 1.11 4.33
C SER A 61 3.07 -0.43 4.19
N PRO A 62 3.88 -1.15 4.99
CA PRO A 62 3.96 -2.61 4.90
C PRO A 62 2.63 -3.29 5.25
N ILE A 63 1.88 -2.72 6.19
CA ILE A 63 0.58 -3.25 6.60
C ILE A 63 -0.45 -3.04 5.49
N ILE A 64 -0.46 -1.85 4.88
CA ILE A 64 -1.30 -1.54 3.72
C ILE A 64 -0.98 -2.50 2.56
N LEU A 65 0.30 -2.70 2.26
CA LEU A 65 0.71 -3.61 1.21
C LEU A 65 0.25 -5.05 1.50
N SER A 66 0.45 -5.52 2.75
CA SER A 66 -0.01 -6.86 3.16
C SER A 66 -1.52 -7.03 3.04
N PHE A 67 -2.27 -5.97 3.31
CA PHE A 67 -3.72 -5.93 3.15
C PHE A 67 -4.14 -6.01 1.68
N LEU A 68 -3.51 -5.21 0.81
CA LEU A 68 -3.79 -5.20 -0.63
C LEU A 68 -3.34 -6.47 -1.35
N GLN A 69 -2.33 -7.17 -0.82
CA GLN A 69 -1.88 -8.48 -1.30
C GLN A 69 -2.87 -9.60 -0.95
N ASN A 70 -3.70 -9.43 0.09
CA ASN A 70 -4.76 -10.38 0.39
C ASN A 70 -5.97 -10.09 -0.50
N ASP A 71 -6.16 -10.93 -1.53
CA ASP A 71 -7.26 -10.76 -2.48
C ASP A 71 -8.63 -10.70 -1.81
N SER A 72 -8.86 -11.51 -0.77
CA SER A 72 -10.15 -11.53 -0.06
C SER A 72 -10.41 -10.23 0.70
N ALA A 73 -9.39 -9.69 1.35
CA ALA A 73 -9.48 -8.43 2.09
C ALA A 73 -9.61 -7.23 1.16
N ARG A 74 -8.86 -7.23 0.05
CA ARG A 74 -8.92 -6.22 -1.00
C ARG A 74 -10.30 -6.16 -1.64
N ILE A 75 -10.83 -7.32 -2.05
CA ILE A 75 -12.16 -7.43 -2.67
C ILE A 75 -13.22 -6.95 -1.68
N ALA A 76 -13.22 -7.45 -0.43
CA ALA A 76 -14.20 -7.03 0.57
C ALA A 76 -14.18 -5.51 0.82
N TYR A 77 -12.99 -4.87 0.79
CA TYR A 77 -12.85 -3.42 0.92
C TYR A 77 -13.45 -2.65 -0.27
N PHE A 78 -13.15 -3.07 -1.50
CA PHE A 78 -13.62 -2.37 -2.70
C PHE A 78 -15.09 -2.66 -3.03
N ASP A 79 -15.59 -3.84 -2.67
CA ASP A 79 -17.00 -4.23 -2.82
C ASP A 79 -17.90 -3.61 -1.73
N GLY A 80 -17.31 -3.02 -0.68
CA GLY A 80 -18.05 -2.43 0.44
C GLY A 80 -18.71 -3.46 1.36
N ASP A 81 -18.25 -4.71 1.34
CA ASP A 81 -18.77 -5.79 2.18
C ASP A 81 -18.15 -5.70 3.59
N GLU A 82 -18.80 -4.93 4.46
CA GLU A 82 -18.33 -4.64 5.82
C GLU A 82 -18.13 -5.91 6.66
N GLU A 83 -19.02 -6.91 6.56
CA GLU A 83 -18.92 -8.14 7.34
C GLU A 83 -17.70 -8.96 6.93
N LYS A 84 -17.48 -9.15 5.62
CA LYS A 84 -16.30 -9.83 5.12
C LYS A 84 -15.03 -9.05 5.43
N LEU A 85 -15.07 -7.73 5.28
CA LEU A 85 -13.93 -6.86 5.60
C LEU A 85 -13.55 -6.99 7.08
N HIS A 86 -14.51 -6.96 7.99
CA HIS A 86 -14.28 -7.15 9.41
C HIS A 86 -13.67 -8.52 9.73
N ALA A 87 -14.20 -9.57 9.10
CA ALA A 87 -13.66 -10.93 9.26
C ALA A 87 -12.20 -11.02 8.77
N GLN A 88 -11.86 -10.38 7.64
CA GLN A 88 -10.51 -10.38 7.09
C GLN A 88 -9.54 -9.51 7.92
N ILE A 89 -9.97 -8.34 8.38
CA ILE A 89 -9.15 -7.50 9.28
C ILE A 89 -8.82 -8.26 10.57
N GLN A 90 -9.80 -9.01 11.10
CA GLN A 90 -9.61 -9.86 12.26
C GLN A 90 -8.69 -11.05 11.96
N SER A 91 -8.88 -11.76 10.84
CA SER A 91 -8.05 -12.92 10.47
C SER A 91 -6.58 -12.53 10.24
N MET A 92 -6.35 -11.34 9.70
CA MET A 92 -5.01 -10.82 9.41
C MET A 92 -4.30 -10.24 10.64
N ASN A 93 -4.98 -10.14 11.78
CA ASN A 93 -4.50 -9.52 13.02
C ASN A 93 -3.88 -8.12 12.80
N LEU A 94 -4.53 -7.27 11.97
CA LEU A 94 -3.97 -5.96 11.62
C LEU A 94 -3.73 -5.06 12.84
N ALA A 95 -4.61 -5.15 13.85
CA ALA A 95 -4.48 -4.39 15.09
C ALA A 95 -3.18 -4.74 15.84
N GLU A 96 -2.76 -6.00 15.82
CA GLU A 96 -1.52 -6.45 16.43
C GLU A 96 -0.31 -6.06 15.60
N LYS A 97 -0.40 -6.16 14.27
CA LYS A 97 0.64 -5.73 13.34
C LYS A 97 0.93 -4.22 13.42
N LEU A 98 -0.06 -3.41 13.81
CA LEU A 98 0.09 -1.98 14.05
C LEU A 98 0.83 -1.65 15.36
N LYS A 99 0.76 -2.51 16.38
CA LYS A 99 1.32 -2.22 17.71
C LYS A 99 2.84 -1.93 17.69
N PRO A 100 3.70 -2.71 17.00
CA PRO A 100 5.15 -2.46 16.98
C PRO A 100 5.51 -1.06 16.49
N TYR A 101 4.77 -0.52 15.52
CA TYR A 101 5.02 0.81 14.96
C TYR A 101 4.74 1.91 15.98
N TYR A 102 3.68 1.76 16.77
CA TYR A 102 3.26 2.76 17.75
C TYR A 102 3.82 2.51 19.15
N ARG A 103 4.42 1.34 19.42
CA ARG A 103 4.97 0.99 20.74
C ARG A 103 5.92 2.04 21.32
N PRO A 104 6.80 2.71 20.54
CA PRO A 104 7.66 3.76 21.08
C PRO A 104 6.91 5.00 21.58
N GLN A 105 5.67 5.23 21.12
CA GLN A 105 4.88 6.42 21.43
C GLN A 105 3.95 6.22 22.64
N PHE A 106 3.75 4.98 23.09
CA PHE A 106 2.81 4.64 24.15
C PHE A 106 3.46 3.72 25.20
N ALA A 107 3.53 4.20 26.45
CA ALA A 107 4.00 3.40 27.59
C ALA A 107 2.94 2.37 28.04
N GLU A 108 1.66 2.71 27.96
CA GLU A 108 0.55 1.85 28.40
C GLU A 108 -0.02 1.02 27.23
N GLU A 109 -0.12 -0.29 27.43
CA GLU A 109 -0.64 -1.20 26.40
C GLU A 109 -2.13 -1.01 26.10
N ALA A 110 -2.93 -0.62 27.11
CA ALA A 110 -4.35 -0.34 26.91
C ALA A 110 -4.57 0.86 25.97
N LYS A 111 -3.78 1.93 26.12
CA LYS A 111 -3.82 3.12 25.25
C LYS A 111 -3.36 2.78 23.84
N LEU A 112 -2.28 2.01 23.72
CA LEU A 112 -1.79 1.52 22.43
C LEU A 112 -2.87 0.70 21.70
N ASN A 113 -3.53 -0.22 22.39
CA ASN A 113 -4.56 -1.07 21.79
C ASN A 113 -5.78 -0.25 21.37
N LEU A 114 -6.23 0.70 22.20
CA LEU A 114 -7.33 1.60 21.83
C LEU A 114 -6.97 2.44 20.60
N HIS A 115 -5.74 2.96 20.55
CA HIS A 115 -5.27 3.76 19.43
C HIS A 115 -5.21 2.98 18.12
N THR A 116 -4.67 1.75 18.13
CA THR A 116 -4.62 0.92 16.91
C THR A 116 -6.01 0.55 16.43
N HIS A 117 -6.94 0.25 17.34
CA HIS A 117 -8.34 0.01 16.98
C HIS A 117 -9.03 1.27 16.46
N GLN A 118 -8.74 2.46 16.99
CA GLN A 118 -9.27 3.72 16.48
C GLN A 118 -8.79 3.98 15.05
N ILE A 119 -7.51 3.78 14.76
CA ILE A 119 -6.97 3.91 13.40
C ILE A 119 -7.70 2.98 12.42
N LEU A 120 -7.93 1.72 12.82
CA LEU A 120 -8.67 0.78 11.97
C LEU A 120 -10.12 1.22 11.76
N TYR A 121 -10.79 1.70 12.81
CA TYR A 121 -12.15 2.23 12.69
C TYR A 121 -12.22 3.44 11.75
N ASP A 122 -11.33 4.40 11.90
CA ASP A 122 -11.30 5.62 11.08
C ASP A 122 -11.03 5.32 9.60
N ARG A 123 -10.35 4.21 9.29
CA ARG A 123 -9.97 3.83 7.92
C ARG A 123 -10.88 2.82 7.26
N THR A 124 -11.48 1.93 8.03
CA THR A 124 -12.20 0.76 7.50
C THR A 124 -13.58 0.56 8.10
N GLY A 125 -13.99 1.37 9.09
CA GLY A 125 -15.19 1.15 9.88
C GLY A 125 -15.07 -0.01 10.88
N TYR A 126 -13.92 -0.70 10.93
CA TYR A 126 -13.72 -1.87 11.78
C TYR A 126 -13.83 -1.55 13.28
N VAL A 127 -14.78 -2.22 13.94
CA VAL A 127 -14.95 -2.17 15.39
C VAL A 127 -14.52 -3.50 15.99
N GLY A 128 -13.45 -3.48 16.79
CA GLY A 128 -13.01 -4.67 17.52
C GLY A 128 -14.06 -5.17 18.51
N LYS A 129 -14.14 -6.49 18.74
CA LYS A 129 -15.19 -7.14 19.57
C LYS A 129 -15.35 -6.52 20.97
N ALA A 130 -14.24 -6.08 21.56
CA ALA A 130 -14.17 -5.50 22.91
C ALA A 130 -14.56 -4.01 22.98
N TYR A 131 -14.78 -3.35 21.84
CA TYR A 131 -15.00 -1.91 21.75
C TYR A 131 -16.39 -1.59 21.21
N GLN A 132 -16.88 -0.40 21.53
CA GLN A 132 -18.11 0.18 21.02
C GLN A 132 -17.82 1.61 20.55
N VAL A 133 -18.51 2.05 19.51
CA VAL A 133 -18.40 3.40 18.98
C VAL A 133 -19.25 4.34 19.82
N SER A 134 -18.66 5.40 20.35
CA SER A 134 -19.37 6.48 21.03
C SER A 134 -20.14 7.33 20.02
N LYS A 135 -21.12 8.14 20.48
CA LYS A 135 -21.86 9.08 19.62
C LYS A 135 -20.96 10.09 18.88
N GLN A 136 -19.72 10.27 19.35
CA GLN A 136 -18.70 11.14 18.77
C GLN A 136 -17.74 10.41 17.80
N GLY A 137 -17.99 9.14 17.45
CA GLY A 137 -17.11 8.36 16.55
C GLY A 137 -15.83 7.83 17.22
N VAL A 138 -15.72 7.91 18.55
CA VAL A 138 -14.55 7.43 19.30
C VAL A 138 -14.82 6.04 19.88
N LEU A 139 -13.88 5.12 19.74
CA LEU A 139 -13.97 3.80 20.33
C LEU A 139 -13.77 3.85 21.84
N THR A 140 -14.70 3.23 22.56
CA THR A 140 -14.62 3.03 24.02
C THR A 140 -14.75 1.54 24.33
N LEU A 141 -14.16 1.09 25.43
CA LEU A 141 -14.32 -0.30 25.88
C LEU A 141 -15.79 -0.57 26.20
N LYS A 142 -16.33 -1.69 25.71
CA LYS A 142 -17.66 -2.15 26.11
C LYS A 142 -17.68 -2.33 27.62
N LYS A 143 -18.58 -1.64 28.31
CA LYS A 143 -18.85 -1.93 29.73
C LYS A 143 -19.28 -3.39 29.82
N LYS A 144 -18.50 -4.23 30.50
CA LYS A 144 -18.99 -5.56 30.94
C LYS A 144 -20.16 -5.29 31.87
N THR A 145 -21.38 -5.42 31.39
CA THR A 145 -22.58 -5.43 32.24
C THR A 145 -22.39 -6.59 33.22
N LYS A 146 -22.20 -6.28 34.50
CA LYS A 146 -22.19 -7.25 35.61
C LYS A 146 -23.59 -7.83 35.83
N ALA A 147 -24.20 -8.44 34.81
CA ALA A 147 -25.55 -9.00 34.89
C ALA A 147 -25.55 -10.50 35.28
N SER A 148 -24.39 -11.09 35.59
CA SER A 148 -24.26 -12.53 35.88
C SER A 148 -23.47 -12.86 37.16
N GLN A 149 -23.48 -11.97 38.16
CA GLN A 149 -22.92 -12.23 39.50
C GLN A 149 -23.97 -12.24 40.62
N ASN A 150 -25.25 -12.45 40.28
CA ASN A 150 -26.27 -12.72 41.30
C ASN A 150 -27.18 -13.87 40.86
N LYS A 151 -26.61 -15.07 40.81
CA LYS A 151 -27.37 -16.32 40.79
C LYS A 151 -26.50 -17.44 41.36
N LYS A 152 -26.36 -17.45 42.68
CA LYS A 152 -26.48 -18.65 43.54
C LYS A 152 -26.40 -18.22 44.99
#